data_AF-A0A7C0YGK6-F1
#
_entry.id   AF-A0A7C0YGK6-F1
#
_cell.length_a   1.000
_cell.length_b   1.000
_cell.length_c   1.000
_cell.angle_alpha   90.00
_cell.angle_beta   90.00
_cell.angle_gamma   90.00
#
_symmetry.space_group_name_H-M   'P 1'
#
loop_
_entity.id
_entity.type
_entity.pdbx_description
1 polymer ?
#
loop_
_entity_poly.entity_id
_entity_poly.type
_entity_poly.pdbx_seq_one_letter_code
_entity_poly.pdbx_strand_id
1 'polypeptide(L)' 'MDELSPEFTRKKFKVVYKDHKLDLANYYAETQDPELSVLINSSGLFELFTYHGKASEKYGIKIGDKVRITVI' A
#
# COMPACT_ATOMS: atom_id res chain seq x y z
N MET A 1 7.95 9.03 21.03
CA MET A 1 7.92 8.53 19.64
C MET A 1 6.53 8.86 19.14
N ASP A 2 6.42 9.77 18.17
CA ASP A 2 5.14 10.00 17.50
C ASP A 2 4.84 8.72 16.69
N GLU A 3 3.96 7.89 17.23
CA GLU A 3 3.36 6.81 16.47
C GLU A 3 2.75 7.44 15.22
N LEU A 4 3.05 6.87 14.05
CA LEU A 4 2.45 7.23 12.78
C LEU A 4 0.95 6.95 12.88
N SER A 5 0.20 7.89 13.45
CA SER A 5 -1.22 7.71 13.65
C SER A 5 -1.83 7.45 12.26
N PRO A 6 -2.74 6.47 12.14
CA PRO A 6 -3.15 5.97 10.83
C PRO A 6 -3.71 7.09 9.91
N GLU A 7 -4.41 8.07 10.48
CA GLU A 7 -4.91 9.23 9.75
C GLU A 7 -3.82 10.18 9.23
N PHE A 8 -2.68 10.26 9.91
CA PHE A 8 -1.57 11.15 9.56
C PHE A 8 -0.73 10.60 8.41
N THR A 9 -0.70 9.27 8.27
CA THR A 9 0.10 8.57 7.25
C THR A 9 -0.48 8.73 5.84
N ARG A 10 -1.81 8.64 5.67
CA ARG A 10 -2.45 8.69 4.32
C ARG A 10 -2.23 9.98 3.56
N LYS A 11 -2.20 11.12 4.27
CA LYS A 11 -2.04 12.44 3.64
C LYS A 11 -0.60 12.75 3.24
N LYS A 12 0.37 11.98 3.75
CA LYS A 12 1.80 12.26 3.59
C LYS A 12 2.48 11.44 2.53
N PHE A 13 1.84 10.39 1.99
CA PHE A 13 2.51 9.52 1.03
C PHE A 13 1.67 9.33 -0.22
N LYS A 14 2.30 9.56 -1.36
CA LYS A 14 1.82 9.09 -2.66
C LYS A 14 2.64 7.86 -3.04
N VAL A 15 1.95 6.74 -3.26
CA VAL A 15 2.56 5.49 -3.72
C VAL A 15 2.13 5.22 -5.16
N VAL A 16 3.11 4.90 -6.01
CA VAL A 16 2.90 4.56 -7.42
C VAL A 16 3.62 3.26 -7.74
N TYR A 17 2.89 2.33 -8.37
CA TYR A 17 3.40 1.04 -8.82
C TYR A 17 2.98 0.80 -10.28
N LYS A 18 3.95 0.49 -11.15
CA LYS A 18 3.73 0.33 -12.61
C LYS A 18 2.85 1.46 -13.19
N ASP A 19 3.16 2.70 -12.85
CA ASP A 19 2.43 3.91 -13.25
C ASP A 19 0.98 4.07 -12.71
N HIS A 20 0.52 3.16 -11.85
CA HIS A 20 -0.76 3.25 -11.17
C HIS A 20 -0.59 3.85 -9.77
N LYS A 21 -1.36 4.89 -9.46
CA LYS A 21 -1.44 5.43 -8.10
C LYS A 21 -2.25 4.44 -7.25
N LEU A 22 -1.73 4.09 -6.09
CA LEU A 22 -2.38 3.18 -5.16
C LEU A 22 -2.99 3.95 -3.99
N ASP A 23 -4.09 3.43 -3.47
CA ASP A 23 -4.70 3.93 -2.25
C ASP A 23 -3.96 3.41 -1.02
N LEU A 24 -3.65 4.32 -0.09
CA LEU A 24 -3.03 4.00 1.19
C LEU A 24 -4.12 3.74 2.22
N ALA A 25 -4.26 2.48 2.63
CA ALA A 25 -5.15 2.02 3.69
C ALA A 25 -4.42 1.96 5.03
N ASN A 26 -5.19 2.04 6.11
CA ASN A 26 -4.69 1.77 7.46
C ASN A 26 -4.76 0.27 7.79
N TYR A 27 -5.82 -0.38 7.34
CA TYR A 27 -6.10 -1.78 7.60
C TYR A 27 -6.62 -2.47 6.33
N TYR A 28 -6.35 -3.76 6.20
CA TYR A 28 -6.81 -4.56 5.05
C TYR A 28 -8.33 -4.49 4.81
N ALA A 29 -9.12 -4.37 5.88
CA ALA A 29 -10.58 -4.40 5.81
C ALA A 29 -11.23 -3.07 5.35
N GLU A 30 -10.45 -1.99 5.27
CA GLU A 30 -10.98 -0.69 4.81
C GLU A 30 -11.19 -0.66 3.30
N THR A 31 -10.37 -1.40 2.56
CA THR A 31 -10.51 -1.57 1.12
C THR A 31 -11.39 -2.77 0.89
N GLN A 32 -12.69 -2.57 0.72
CA GLN A 32 -13.60 -3.64 0.31
C GLN A 32 -13.52 -3.91 -1.20
N ASP A 33 -12.80 -3.06 -1.94
CA ASP A 33 -12.53 -3.22 -3.36
C ASP A 33 -11.41 -4.24 -3.58
N PRO A 34 -11.55 -5.19 -4.53
CA PRO A 34 -10.49 -6.11 -4.92
C PRO A 34 -9.30 -5.46 -5.65
N GLU A 35 -9.20 -4.13 -5.72
CA GLU A 35 -8.06 -3.42 -6.31
C GLU A 35 -6.76 -3.51 -5.49
N LEU A 36 -5.63 -3.24 -6.15
CA LEU A 36 -4.31 -3.22 -5.53
C LEU A 36 -4.21 -1.98 -4.65
N SER A 37 -3.99 -2.20 -3.36
CA SER A 37 -3.83 -1.15 -2.37
C SER A 37 -2.49 -1.29 -1.67
N VAL A 38 -2.15 -0.28 -0.87
CA VAL A 38 -0.95 -0.28 -0.05
C VAL A 38 -1.30 0.04 1.40
N LEU A 39 -0.59 -0.56 2.35
CA LEU A 39 -0.63 -0.16 3.76
C LEU A 39 0.78 -0.21 4.36
N ILE A 40 0.94 0.31 5.57
CA ILE A 40 2.15 0.06 6.37
C ILE A 40 1.87 -1.11 7.29
N ASN A 41 2.61 -2.20 7.13
CA ASN A 41 2.40 -3.42 7.92
C ASN A 41 3.01 -3.32 9.33
N SER A 42 2.84 -4.36 10.14
CA SER A 42 3.35 -4.40 11.53
C SER A 42 4.87 -4.31 11.65
N SER A 43 5.61 -4.53 10.56
CA SER A 43 7.06 -4.35 10.49
C SER A 43 7.47 -2.92 10.08
N GLY A 44 6.52 -2.02 9.88
CA GLY A 44 6.79 -0.64 9.45
C GLY A 44 7.15 -0.51 7.97
N LEU A 45 6.83 -1.51 7.14
CA LEU A 45 7.14 -1.52 5.71
C LEU A 45 5.88 -1.25 4.88
N PHE A 46 6.06 -0.61 3.72
CA PHE A 46 4.99 -0.52 2.71
C PHE A 46 4.72 -1.90 2.12
N GLU A 47 3.48 -2.34 2.23
CA GLU A 47 3.01 -3.63 1.74
C GLU A 47 1.93 -3.43 0.68
N LEU A 48 2.14 -4.07 -0.48
CA LEU A 48 1.16 -4.15 -1.55
C LEU A 48 0.21 -5.31 -1.27
N PHE A 49 -1.09 -5.04 -1.25
CA PHE A 49 -2.10 -6.05 -0.95
C PHE A 49 -3.36 -5.88 -1.80
N THR A 50 -4.17 -6.93 -1.86
CA THR A 50 -5.53 -6.92 -2.41
C THR A 50 -6.44 -7.50 -1.35
N TYR A 51 -7.63 -6.94 -1.17
CA TYR A 51 -8.62 -7.54 -0.27
C TYR A 51 -9.03 -8.91 -0.81
N HIS A 52 -8.88 -9.96 0.00
CA HIS A 52 -9.08 -11.38 -0.35
C HIS A 52 -8.36 -11.84 -1.62
N GLY A 53 -7.12 -12.30 -1.48
CA GLY A 53 -6.40 -12.97 -2.55
C GLY A 53 -4.89 -12.79 -2.43
N LYS A 54 -4.19 -13.14 -3.51
CA LYS A 54 -2.74 -12.99 -3.63
C LYS A 54 -2.42 -11.87 -4.61
N ALA A 55 -1.98 -10.72 -4.09
CA ALA A 55 -1.65 -9.55 -4.91
C ALA A 55 -0.54 -9.86 -5.93
N SER A 56 0.44 -10.69 -5.56
CA SER A 56 1.54 -11.08 -6.44
C SER A 56 1.07 -11.84 -7.68
N GLU A 57 0.13 -12.78 -7.52
CA GLU A 57 -0.43 -13.55 -8.63
C GLU A 57 -1.32 -12.65 -9.50
N LYS A 58 -2.21 -11.87 -8.89
CA LYS A 58 -3.18 -11.04 -9.61
C LYS A 58 -2.55 -9.87 -10.39
N TYR A 59 -1.51 -9.25 -9.85
CA TYR A 59 -0.86 -8.07 -10.42
C TYR A 59 0.56 -8.36 -10.97
N GLY A 60 0.95 -9.64 -10.99
CA GLY A 60 2.27 -10.08 -11.45
C GLY A 60 3.41 -9.35 -10.75
N ILE A 61 3.32 -9.20 -9.43
CA ILE A 61 4.33 -8.52 -8.59
C ILE A 61 5.52 -9.45 -8.42
N LYS A 62 6.71 -8.94 -8.73
CA LYS A 62 7.96 -9.68 -8.65
C LYS A 62 8.95 -8.98 -7.72
N ILE A 63 9.81 -9.79 -7.11
CA ILE A 63 10.96 -9.26 -6.38
C ILE A 63 11.85 -8.49 -7.36
N GLY A 64 12.21 -7.26 -6.97
CA GLY A 64 12.96 -6.33 -7.82
C GLY A 64 12.10 -5.33 -8.57
N ASP A 65 10.76 -5.46 -8.55
CA ASP A 65 9.88 -4.44 -9.10
C ASP A 65 10.06 -3.10 -8.36
N LYS A 66 10.06 -2.01 -9.12
CA LYS A 66 10.22 -0.66 -8.57
C LYS A 66 8.88 -0.13 -8.07
N VAL A 67 8.90 0.38 -6.84
CA VAL A 67 7.79 1.14 -6.25
C VAL A 67 8.28 2.56 -6.02
N ARG A 68 7.48 3.56 -6.42
CA ARG A 68 7.79 4.97 -6.17
C ARG A 68 6.98 5.47 -4.99
N ILE A 69 7.67 6.00 -3.99
CA ILE A 69 7.07 6.63 -2.81
C ILE A 69 7.46 8.09 -2.83
N THR A 70 6.51 8.99 -2.64
CA THR A 70 6.74 10.44 -2.56
C THR A 70 6.08 10.97 -1.30
N VAL A 71 6.84 11.75 -0.52
CA VAL A 71 6.30 12.46 0.64
C VAL A 71 5.56 13.71 0.14
N ILE A 72 4.37 13.96 0.67
CA ILE A 72 3.49 15.09 0.37
C ILE A 72 3.40 16.00 1.58
#